data_AF-A0A455QZC2-F1
#
_entry.id   AF-A0A455QZC2-F1
#
_cell.length_a   1.000
_cell.length_b   1.000
_cell.length_c   1.000
_cell.angle_alpha   90.00
_cell.angle_beta   90.00
_cell.angle_gamma   90.00
#
_symmetry.space_group_name_H-M   'P 1'
#
loop_
_entity.id
_entity.type
_entity.pdbx_description
1 polymer ?
#
loop_
_entity_poly.entity_id
_entity_poly.type
_entity_poly.pdbx_seq_one_letter_code
_entity_poly.pdbx_strand_id
1 'polypeptide(L)'
;MVSDQSCCNKILGVVRLQQTAEGPLVADGSIDGLSPGRHGLHVYESGDLSQGCNSIGGHYNPSGGPHGGPGDPPDRRHAGDLGNITADANGRAAFRIVDDVLKVWDVIGRSMDVTERGDDCGRGDGTSRVDGNSGPILACGIIARSAGIFQNPKRICACDGVVVWDERDKPLAGSGRRGQGDCAPSEGGCCGKAGKTTKGSNNKGGRCGAGDSGGGNGKTCCKV
;
A
#
# COMPACT_ATOMS: atom_id res chain seq x y z
N MET A 1 4.42 3.11 -1.67
CA MET A 1 4.65 2.18 -0.55
C MET A 1 3.98 0.87 -0.86
N VAL A 2 4.61 -0.25 -0.52
CA VAL A 2 4.04 -1.59 -0.72
C VAL A 2 4.05 -2.29 0.63
N SER A 3 2.89 -2.79 1.07
CA SER A 3 2.77 -3.55 2.31
C SER A 3 3.51 -4.88 2.25
N ASP A 4 4.07 -5.29 3.38
CA ASP A 4 4.68 -6.61 3.61
C ASP A 4 3.63 -7.74 3.68
N GLN A 5 2.33 -7.41 3.77
CA GLN A 5 1.28 -8.41 3.90
C GLN A 5 0.86 -9.02 2.55
N SER A 6 1.33 -10.24 2.33
CA SER A 6 0.86 -11.18 1.31
C SER A 6 -0.57 -11.63 1.64
N CYS A 7 -1.60 -10.99 1.06
CA CYS A 7 -2.50 -11.63 0.08
C CYS A 7 -3.91 -11.00 -0.04
N CYS A 8 -4.47 -10.30 0.96
CA CYS A 8 -5.88 -9.84 0.84
C CYS A 8 -6.23 -8.44 1.39
N ASN A 9 -5.36 -7.76 2.15
CA ASN A 9 -5.56 -6.36 2.56
C ASN A 9 -4.23 -5.59 2.40
N LYS A 10 -3.84 -5.35 1.14
CA LYS A 10 -2.58 -4.66 0.88
C LYS A 10 -2.77 -3.18 1.17
N ILE A 11 -2.05 -2.67 2.17
CA ILE A 11 -1.90 -1.24 2.36
C ILE A 11 -1.08 -0.69 1.20
N LEU A 12 -1.66 0.25 0.48
CA LEU A 12 -1.10 0.86 -0.71
C LEU A 12 -1.19 2.36 -0.57
N GLY A 13 -0.14 3.05 -0.97
CA GLY A 13 -0.13 4.50 -0.88
C GLY A 13 0.96 5.14 -1.71
N VAL A 14 0.69 6.38 -2.10
CA VAL A 14 1.60 7.24 -2.82
C VAL A 14 1.73 8.54 -2.03
N VAL A 15 2.96 8.87 -1.67
CA VAL A 15 3.32 10.15 -1.04
C VAL A 15 4.29 10.87 -1.97
N ARG A 16 4.03 12.15 -2.18
CA ARG A 16 4.81 13.04 -3.04
C ARG A 16 5.46 14.08 -2.18
N LEU A 17 6.79 14.11 -2.25
CA LEU A 17 7.60 15.13 -1.60
C LEU A 17 7.94 16.20 -2.62
N GLN A 18 7.67 17.45 -2.27
CA GLN A 18 7.94 18.63 -3.10
C GLN A 18 8.60 19.69 -2.24
N GLN A 19 9.60 20.37 -2.78
CA GLN A 19 10.28 21.45 -2.08
C GLN A 19 10.85 22.45 -3.09
N THR A 20 10.65 23.73 -2.83
CA THR A 20 11.35 24.82 -3.53
C THR A 20 12.73 25.01 -2.91
N ALA A 21 13.66 25.70 -3.60
CA ALA A 21 15.03 25.84 -3.13
C ALA A 21 15.13 26.41 -1.70
N GLU A 22 14.30 27.40 -1.36
CA GLU A 22 14.27 28.05 -0.03
C GLU A 22 13.04 27.69 0.82
N GLY A 23 12.19 26.77 0.36
CA GLY A 23 10.88 26.52 0.99
C GLY A 23 10.86 25.32 1.95
N PRO A 24 9.75 25.16 2.70
CA PRO A 24 9.48 23.93 3.41
C PRO A 24 9.31 22.77 2.44
N LEU A 25 9.53 21.57 2.95
CA LEU A 25 9.10 20.36 2.28
C LEU A 25 7.59 20.20 2.45
N VAL A 26 6.92 19.87 1.36
CA VAL A 26 5.51 19.53 1.33
C VAL A 26 5.40 18.04 0.99
N ALA A 27 4.83 17.27 1.90
CA ALA A 27 4.45 15.88 1.68
C ALA A 27 2.93 15.82 1.43
N ASP A 28 2.55 15.40 0.22
CA ASP A 28 1.15 15.30 -0.21
C ASP A 28 0.89 13.86 -0.67
N GLY A 29 -0.11 13.20 -0.11
CA GLY A 29 -0.29 11.78 -0.38
C GLY A 29 -1.62 11.19 0.04
N SER A 30 -1.83 9.96 -0.42
CA SER A 30 -2.94 9.12 0.02
C SER A 30 -2.50 7.68 0.27
N ILE A 31 -3.02 7.09 1.34
CA ILE A 31 -2.80 5.70 1.73
C ILE A 31 -4.16 5.04 1.95
N ASP A 32 -4.36 3.88 1.36
CA ASP A 32 -5.58 3.08 1.42
C ASP A 32 -5.31 1.75 2.15
N GLY A 33 -6.34 1.21 2.79
CA GLY A 33 -6.29 -0.08 3.48
C GLY A 33 -5.87 -0.02 4.96
N LEU A 34 -5.86 1.17 5.55
CA LEU A 34 -5.56 1.38 6.97
C LEU A 34 -6.80 1.09 7.83
N SER A 35 -6.60 0.82 9.13
CA SER A 35 -7.70 0.88 10.08
C SER A 35 -8.18 2.33 10.28
N PRO A 36 -9.46 2.60 10.55
CA PRO A 36 -9.91 3.96 10.85
C PRO A 36 -9.20 4.51 12.10
N GLY A 37 -8.67 5.73 12.02
CA GLY A 37 -7.97 6.38 13.13
C GLY A 37 -6.64 7.03 12.76
N ARG A 38 -5.83 7.30 13.77
CA ARG A 38 -4.50 7.92 13.61
C ARG A 38 -3.43 6.87 13.37
N HIS A 39 -2.52 7.17 12.46
CA HIS A 39 -1.34 6.37 12.14
C HIS A 39 -0.10 7.26 12.14
N GLY A 40 1.02 6.77 12.67
CA GLY A 40 2.31 7.43 12.54
C GLY A 40 2.82 7.40 11.10
N LEU A 41 3.55 8.44 10.72
CA LEU A 41 4.22 8.56 9.43
C LEU A 41 5.64 9.06 9.66
N HIS A 42 6.65 8.27 9.28
CA HIS A 42 8.04 8.60 9.55
C HIS A 42 8.93 8.38 8.33
N VAL A 43 10.05 9.08 8.30
CA VAL A 43 11.17 8.80 7.39
C VAL A 43 12.24 8.07 8.16
N TYR A 44 12.71 6.95 7.61
CA TYR A 44 13.72 6.08 8.20
C TYR A 44 15.09 6.32 7.59
N GLU A 45 16.14 5.88 8.28
CA GLU A 45 17.52 6.16 7.85
C GLU A 45 17.93 5.37 6.60
N SER A 46 17.43 4.15 6.39
CA SER A 46 17.80 3.27 5.29
C SER A 46 16.67 3.07 4.28
N GLY A 47 17.05 2.88 3.02
CA GLY A 47 16.16 2.44 1.94
C GLY A 47 16.25 0.94 1.66
N ASP A 48 16.76 0.14 2.59
CA ASP A 48 16.91 -1.31 2.42
C ASP A 48 15.58 -2.04 2.69
N LEU A 49 14.98 -2.59 1.64
CA LEU A 49 13.76 -3.40 1.69
C LEU A 49 14.03 -4.90 1.51
N SER A 50 15.28 -5.36 1.67
CA SER A 50 15.66 -6.78 1.52
C SER A 50 14.96 -7.72 2.50
N GLN A 51 14.56 -7.21 3.67
CA GLN A 51 13.77 -7.90 4.68
C GLN A 51 12.42 -7.19 4.94
N GLY A 52 11.84 -6.59 3.89
CA GLY A 52 10.64 -5.78 4.01
C GLY A 52 10.91 -4.52 4.85
N CYS A 53 9.98 -4.16 5.73
CA CYS A 53 10.14 -2.98 6.58
C CYS A 53 11.04 -3.23 7.81
N ASN A 54 11.61 -4.42 7.98
CA ASN A 54 12.48 -4.72 9.12
C ASN A 54 13.93 -4.25 8.91
N SER A 55 14.35 -4.03 7.66
CA SER A 55 15.72 -3.63 7.29
C SER A 55 15.93 -2.12 7.12
N ILE A 56 14.90 -1.30 7.40
CA ILE A 56 14.96 0.15 7.15
C ILE A 56 15.63 0.96 8.27
N GLY A 57 15.95 0.34 9.41
CA GLY A 57 16.67 0.97 10.52
C GLY A 57 15.76 1.74 11.47
N GLY A 58 16.27 2.82 12.06
CA GLY A 58 15.51 3.75 12.91
C GLY A 58 15.01 4.99 12.17
N HIS A 59 14.28 5.87 12.89
CA HIS A 59 13.86 7.17 12.36
C HIS A 59 15.08 7.98 11.91
N TYR A 60 14.93 8.72 10.82
CA TYR A 60 16.00 9.55 10.29
C TYR A 60 16.33 10.70 11.27
N ASN A 61 17.46 10.58 11.95
CA ASN A 61 17.86 11.45 13.04
C ASN A 61 19.33 11.93 12.89
N PRO A 62 19.61 12.84 11.95
CA PRO A 62 20.97 13.35 11.75
C PRO A 62 21.47 14.22 12.91
N SER A 63 20.58 14.79 13.72
CA SER A 63 20.90 15.65 14.86
C SER A 63 21.13 14.88 16.17
N GLY A 64 20.76 13.60 16.24
CA GLY A 64 20.84 12.80 17.46
C GLY A 64 19.86 13.25 18.56
N GLY A 65 18.77 13.94 18.18
CA GLY A 65 17.74 14.40 19.11
C GLY A 65 16.80 13.27 19.57
N PRO A 66 15.92 13.51 20.56
CA PRO A 66 14.86 12.57 20.92
C PRO A 66 13.74 12.57 19.87
N HIS A 67 12.88 11.54 19.89
CA HIS A 67 11.62 11.53 19.15
C HIS A 67 10.70 12.67 19.60
N GLY A 68 9.97 13.26 18.66
CA GLY A 68 9.04 14.36 18.91
C GLY A 68 7.94 14.48 17.87
N GLY A 69 7.11 15.50 18.00
CA GLY A 69 6.09 15.85 17.02
C GLY A 69 6.59 16.88 16.00
N PRO A 70 5.90 17.05 14.87
CA PRO A 70 6.30 18.01 13.82
C PRO A 70 6.29 19.48 14.29
N GLY A 71 5.54 19.79 15.36
CA GLY A 71 5.52 21.12 15.97
C GLY A 71 6.64 21.37 17.00
N ASP A 72 7.43 20.35 17.33
CA ASP A 72 8.53 20.49 18.27
C ASP A 72 9.79 21.08 17.57
N PRO A 73 10.66 21.81 18.30
CA PRO A 73 11.89 22.37 17.74
C PRO A 73 12.78 21.32 17.06
N PRO A 74 13.63 21.69 16.08
CA PRO A 74 14.47 20.74 15.33
C PRO A 74 15.45 19.93 16.19
N ASP A 75 15.82 20.42 17.37
CA ASP A 75 16.67 19.74 18.35
C ASP A 75 15.89 18.81 19.30
N ARG A 76 14.56 18.78 19.20
CA ARG A 76 13.63 18.03 20.08
C ARG A 76 12.70 17.07 19.32
N ARG A 77 13.05 16.76 18.08
CA ARG A 77 12.42 15.71 17.27
C ARG A 77 13.47 15.09 16.35
N HIS A 78 13.22 13.90 15.84
CA HIS A 78 13.97 13.41 14.70
C HIS A 78 13.59 14.21 13.46
N ALA A 79 14.53 14.38 12.53
CA ALA A 79 14.22 15.04 11.26
C ALA A 79 13.10 14.30 10.51
N GLY A 80 13.08 12.97 10.61
CA GLY A 80 12.08 12.10 9.98
C GLY A 80 10.70 12.05 10.64
N ASP A 81 10.47 12.75 11.76
CA ASP A 81 9.19 12.71 12.47
C ASP A 81 8.15 13.63 11.80
N LEU A 82 7.25 13.06 10.99
CA LEU A 82 6.17 13.81 10.31
C LEU A 82 4.85 13.81 11.11
N GLY A 83 4.81 13.08 12.22
CA GLY A 83 3.67 13.02 13.11
C GLY A 83 2.63 11.99 12.66
N ASN A 84 1.37 12.43 12.55
CA ASN A 84 0.24 11.54 12.34
C ASN A 84 -0.58 11.88 11.10
N ILE A 85 -1.03 10.84 10.40
CA ILE A 85 -2.08 10.90 9.39
C ILE A 85 -3.36 10.28 9.95
N THR A 86 -4.52 10.66 9.41
CA THR A 86 -5.82 10.14 9.86
C THR A 86 -6.51 9.41 8.72
N ALA A 87 -6.80 8.13 8.93
CA ALA A 87 -7.61 7.31 8.03
C ALA A 87 -9.09 7.46 8.36
N ASP A 88 -9.92 7.62 7.33
CA ASP A 88 -11.36 7.70 7.43
C ASP A 88 -12.02 6.34 7.74
N ALA A 89 -13.35 6.31 7.81
CA ALA A 89 -14.11 5.08 8.06
C ALA A 89 -13.93 4.01 6.96
N ASN A 90 -13.47 4.40 5.78
CA ASN A 90 -13.19 3.49 4.67
C ASN A 90 -11.72 3.01 4.66
N GLY A 91 -10.92 3.43 5.64
CA GLY A 91 -9.51 3.08 5.72
C GLY A 91 -8.62 3.88 4.76
N ARG A 92 -9.08 5.06 4.31
CA ARG A 92 -8.31 5.96 3.45
C ARG A 92 -7.82 7.17 4.23
N ALA A 93 -6.50 7.38 4.23
CA ALA A 93 -5.87 8.59 4.73
C ALA A 93 -5.41 9.46 3.56
N ALA A 94 -5.98 10.64 3.40
CA ALA A 94 -5.51 11.67 2.48
C ALA A 94 -4.98 12.86 3.29
N PHE A 95 -3.75 13.28 3.01
CA PHE A 95 -3.07 14.25 3.87
C PHE A 95 -2.12 15.16 3.08
N ARG A 96 -1.88 16.32 3.69
CA ARG A 96 -0.88 17.29 3.28
C ARG A 96 -0.14 17.76 4.52
N ILE A 97 1.17 17.50 4.56
CA ILE A 97 2.06 17.85 5.66
C ILE A 97 3.09 18.85 5.13
N VAL A 98 3.40 19.86 5.94
CA VAL A 98 4.44 20.85 5.65
C VAL A 98 5.49 20.72 6.74
N ASP A 99 6.75 20.52 6.35
CA ASP A 99 7.87 20.33 7.27
C ASP A 99 9.04 21.26 6.91
N ASP A 100 9.50 22.05 7.88
CA ASP A 100 10.58 23.02 7.69
C ASP A 100 11.99 22.42 7.88
N VAL A 101 12.09 21.27 8.54
CA VAL A 101 13.34 20.62 8.93
C VAL A 101 13.81 19.66 7.84
N LEU A 102 12.93 18.76 7.40
CA LEU A 102 13.25 17.73 6.42
C LEU A 102 13.48 18.35 5.04
N LYS A 103 14.55 17.93 4.37
CA LYS A 103 14.84 18.36 3.00
C LYS A 103 14.76 17.20 2.02
N VAL A 104 14.18 17.43 0.84
CA VAL A 104 14.01 16.40 -0.19
C VAL A 104 15.34 15.78 -0.57
N TRP A 105 16.40 16.58 -0.73
CA TRP A 105 17.71 16.09 -1.13
C TRP A 105 18.38 15.20 -0.07
N ASP A 106 18.03 15.35 1.21
CA ASP A 106 18.60 14.57 2.31
C ASP A 106 17.91 13.20 2.51
N VAL A 107 16.71 13.04 1.93
CA VAL A 107 15.87 11.84 2.10
C VAL A 107 15.74 10.97 0.86
N ILE A 108 16.27 11.41 -0.30
CA ILE A 108 16.33 10.56 -1.49
C ILE A 108 17.16 9.30 -1.19
N GLY A 109 16.59 8.13 -1.49
CA GLY A 109 17.22 6.84 -1.25
C GLY A 109 16.98 6.27 0.17
N ARG A 110 16.31 7.03 1.04
CA ARG A 110 15.80 6.54 2.32
C ARG A 110 14.43 5.91 2.16
N SER A 111 13.80 5.48 3.24
CA SER A 111 12.43 4.97 3.22
C SER A 111 11.47 5.82 4.03
N MET A 112 10.20 5.74 3.66
CA MET A 112 9.07 6.29 4.41
C MET A 112 8.13 5.14 4.75
N ASP A 113 7.50 5.22 5.91
CA ASP A 113 6.62 4.19 6.41
C ASP A 113 5.27 4.74 6.90
N VAL A 114 4.39 3.82 7.31
CA VAL A 114 3.18 4.10 8.06
C VAL A 114 3.01 3.02 9.12
N THR A 115 2.74 3.42 10.36
CA THR A 115 2.66 2.52 11.53
C THR A 115 1.22 2.14 11.89
N GLU A 116 1.06 1.11 12.71
CA GLU A 116 -0.25 0.55 13.08
C GLU A 116 -1.12 1.53 13.87
N ARG A 117 -0.51 2.32 14.76
CA ARG A 117 -1.20 3.22 15.69
C ARG A 117 -0.71 4.64 15.52
N GLY A 118 -1.44 5.55 16.16
CA GLY A 118 -1.04 6.95 16.22
C GLY A 118 0.24 7.12 17.04
N ASP A 119 1.13 7.96 16.54
CA ASP A 119 2.32 8.43 17.24
C ASP A 119 1.92 9.40 18.37
N ASP A 120 2.42 9.15 19.58
CA ASP A 120 2.21 9.97 20.77
C ASP A 120 3.09 11.24 20.82
N CYS A 121 3.96 11.40 19.82
CA CYS A 121 4.88 12.50 19.61
C CYS A 121 5.84 12.73 20.79
N GLY A 122 6.33 11.67 21.45
CA GLY A 122 7.29 11.78 22.56
C GLY A 122 6.66 12.21 23.90
N ARG A 123 5.32 12.20 23.97
CA ARG A 123 4.54 12.66 25.13
C ARG A 123 3.99 11.50 25.98
N GLY A 124 4.25 10.27 25.59
CA GLY A 124 3.88 9.05 26.31
C GLY A 124 5.02 8.48 27.15
N ASP A 125 4.87 7.21 27.52
CA ASP A 125 5.82 6.42 28.30
C ASP A 125 6.55 5.38 27.43
N GLY A 126 7.46 4.63 28.04
CA GLY A 126 8.20 3.55 27.37
C GLY A 126 9.07 4.04 26.20
N THR A 127 8.79 3.54 24.99
CA THR A 127 9.53 3.87 23.77
C THR A 127 9.09 5.18 23.12
N SER A 128 8.18 5.94 23.74
CA SER A 128 7.68 7.23 23.22
C SER A 128 8.80 8.18 22.77
N ARG A 129 9.91 8.27 23.50
CA ARG A 129 11.07 9.12 23.14
C ARG A 129 11.98 8.55 22.04
N VAL A 130 11.65 7.37 21.51
CA VAL A 130 12.39 6.67 20.46
C VAL A 130 11.56 6.49 19.20
N ASP A 131 10.32 6.01 19.31
CA ASP A 131 9.47 5.65 18.15
C ASP A 131 8.02 6.15 18.26
N GLY A 132 7.72 6.98 19.27
CA GLY A 132 6.39 7.51 19.50
C GLY A 132 5.35 6.47 19.92
N ASN A 133 5.78 5.26 20.32
CA ASN A 133 4.93 4.13 20.69
C ASN A 133 3.83 3.83 19.66
N SER A 134 4.17 3.99 18.38
CA SER A 134 3.21 3.91 17.27
C SER A 134 2.98 2.47 16.75
N GLY A 135 3.66 1.48 17.33
CA GLY A 135 3.48 0.06 17.02
C GLY A 135 4.25 -0.40 15.78
N PRO A 136 3.93 -1.58 15.24
CA PRO A 136 4.63 -2.14 14.09
C PRO A 136 4.39 -1.34 12.81
N ILE A 137 5.35 -1.42 11.90
CA ILE A 137 5.28 -0.81 10.57
C ILE A 137 4.36 -1.65 9.68
N LEU A 138 3.36 -0.99 9.08
CA LEU A 138 2.36 -1.66 8.24
C LEU A 138 2.77 -1.71 6.75
N ALA A 139 3.39 -0.63 6.27
CA ALA A 139 3.88 -0.52 4.91
C ALA A 139 5.03 0.48 4.86
N CYS A 140 5.97 0.23 3.95
CA CYS A 140 7.11 1.11 3.72
C CYS A 140 7.39 1.27 2.22
N GLY A 141 8.23 2.22 1.88
CA GLY A 141 8.67 2.44 0.51
C GLY A 141 9.87 3.36 0.41
N ILE A 142 10.74 3.08 -0.56
CA ILE A 142 11.91 3.91 -0.84
C ILE A 142 11.45 5.25 -1.42
N ILE A 143 12.02 6.33 -0.90
CA ILE A 143 11.86 7.70 -1.40
C ILE A 143 12.72 7.82 -2.66
N ALA A 144 12.06 7.70 -3.82
CA ALA A 144 12.70 7.74 -5.12
C ALA A 144 12.62 9.13 -5.75
N ARG A 145 13.58 9.42 -6.65
CA ARG A 145 13.55 10.64 -7.46
C ARG A 145 12.33 10.64 -8.37
N SER A 146 11.72 11.82 -8.47
CA SER A 146 10.56 12.08 -9.30
C SER A 146 10.91 13.14 -10.34
N ALA A 147 10.41 12.98 -11.56
CA ALA A 147 10.31 14.12 -12.49
C ALA A 147 9.41 15.20 -11.87
N GLY A 148 9.75 16.47 -12.09
CA GLY A 148 8.92 17.59 -11.65
C GLY A 148 7.59 17.67 -12.39
N ILE A 149 6.70 18.53 -11.91
CA ILE A 149 5.43 18.85 -12.59
C ILE A 149 5.79 19.32 -14.02
N PHE A 150 5.17 18.70 -15.04
CA PHE A 150 5.41 18.88 -16.48
C PHE A 150 6.68 18.27 -17.08
N GLN A 151 7.57 17.65 -16.30
CA GLN A 151 8.75 16.96 -16.86
C GLN A 151 8.45 15.53 -17.30
N ASN A 152 7.42 14.88 -16.76
CA ASN A 152 6.95 13.56 -17.20
C ASN A 152 5.49 13.29 -16.76
N PRO A 153 4.54 12.95 -17.65
CA PRO A 153 3.29 12.32 -17.23
C PRO A 153 3.58 11.04 -16.44
N LYS A 154 3.22 10.99 -15.17
CA LYS A 154 3.44 9.78 -14.37
C LYS A 154 2.29 8.79 -14.55
N ARG A 155 2.66 7.64 -15.07
CA ARG A 155 1.86 6.43 -15.13
C ARG A 155 2.61 5.34 -14.36
N ILE A 156 1.98 4.75 -13.35
CA ILE A 156 2.54 3.59 -12.67
C ILE A 156 2.03 2.36 -13.41
N CYS A 157 2.95 1.65 -14.06
CA CYS A 157 2.68 0.39 -14.72
C CYS A 157 3.24 -0.77 -13.88
N ALA A 158 2.53 -1.89 -13.83
CA ALA A 158 3.16 -3.15 -13.50
C ALA A 158 4.15 -3.55 -14.62
N CYS A 159 5.08 -4.46 -14.33
CA CYS A 159 6.11 -4.90 -15.29
C CYS A 159 5.53 -5.54 -16.56
N ASP A 160 4.24 -5.92 -16.53
CA ASP A 160 3.46 -6.45 -17.66
C ASP A 160 2.83 -5.34 -18.54
N GLY A 161 3.03 -4.07 -18.19
CA GLY A 161 2.49 -2.90 -18.90
C GLY A 161 1.07 -2.52 -18.49
N VAL A 162 0.46 -3.19 -17.50
CA VAL A 162 -0.85 -2.83 -16.97
C VAL A 162 -0.73 -1.57 -16.13
N VAL A 163 -1.57 -0.58 -16.44
CA VAL A 163 -1.63 0.67 -15.66
C VAL A 163 -2.31 0.38 -14.33
N VAL A 164 -1.53 0.49 -13.26
CA VAL A 164 -2.02 0.36 -11.88
C VAL A 164 -2.58 1.70 -11.40
N TRP A 165 -2.03 2.82 -11.91
CA TRP A 165 -2.44 4.17 -11.52
C TRP A 165 -1.99 5.25 -12.53
N ASP A 166 -2.83 6.27 -12.77
CA ASP A 166 -2.58 7.39 -13.73
C ASP A 166 -3.14 8.72 -13.17
N GLU A 167 -2.35 9.81 -13.25
CA GLU A 167 -2.73 11.15 -12.76
C GLU A 167 -3.62 11.97 -13.70
N ARG A 168 -3.71 11.62 -15.00
CA ARG A 168 -4.27 12.53 -16.03
C ARG A 168 -5.78 12.41 -16.32
N ASP A 169 -6.54 11.63 -15.54
CA ASP A 169 -7.95 11.28 -15.74
C ASP A 169 -8.27 10.35 -16.93
N LYS A 170 -9.17 9.38 -16.64
CA LYS A 170 -9.76 8.36 -17.54
C LYS A 170 -8.75 7.43 -18.23
N PRO A 171 -9.04 6.11 -18.28
CA PRO A 171 -8.16 5.20 -18.99
C PRO A 171 -8.14 5.56 -20.48
N LEU A 172 -7.03 6.14 -20.93
CA LEU A 172 -6.60 6.15 -22.33
C LEU A 172 -5.99 4.78 -22.71
N ALA A 173 -6.51 3.70 -22.14
CA ALA A 173 -6.41 2.41 -22.79
C ALA A 173 -7.37 2.49 -23.98
N GLY A 174 -6.83 2.79 -25.16
CA GLY A 174 -7.51 2.46 -26.40
C GLY A 174 -8.01 1.02 -26.34
N SER A 175 -9.04 0.70 -27.12
CA SER A 175 -9.62 -0.63 -27.20
C SER A 175 -8.55 -1.70 -27.52
N GLY A 176 -7.98 -2.33 -26.50
CA GLY A 176 -6.95 -3.35 -26.65
C GLY A 176 -6.39 -3.74 -25.28
N ARG A 177 -6.72 -4.88 -24.68
CA ARG A 177 -7.40 -6.08 -25.17
C ARG A 177 -8.60 -6.35 -24.26
N ARG A 178 -9.83 -6.30 -24.80
CA ARG A 178 -10.78 -7.31 -24.37
C ARG A 178 -10.20 -8.60 -24.94
N GLY A 179 -9.60 -9.43 -24.08
CA GLY A 179 -9.39 -10.82 -24.43
C GLY A 179 -10.73 -11.34 -24.89
N GLN A 180 -10.81 -11.73 -26.15
CA GLN A 180 -11.90 -12.56 -26.62
C GLN A 180 -11.66 -13.92 -25.96
N GLY A 181 -12.35 -14.15 -24.85
CA GLY A 181 -12.15 -15.30 -23.96
C GLY A 181 -11.94 -14.83 -22.53
N ASP A 182 -12.70 -15.43 -21.62
CA ASP A 182 -12.59 -15.38 -20.15
C ASP A 182 -13.66 -14.54 -19.44
N CYS A 183 -14.75 -15.27 -19.16
CA CYS A 183 -15.76 -15.08 -18.12
C CYS A 183 -16.90 -14.09 -18.39
N ALA A 184 -17.78 -14.44 -19.33
CA ALA A 184 -19.20 -14.20 -19.12
C ALA A 184 -19.69 -15.16 -18.01
N PRO A 185 -20.66 -14.77 -17.15
CA PRO A 185 -21.21 -15.67 -16.16
C PRO A 185 -22.10 -16.68 -16.89
N SER A 186 -21.56 -17.86 -17.22
CA SER A 186 -22.41 -19.01 -17.49
C SER A 186 -22.78 -19.63 -16.15
N GLU A 187 -24.08 -19.80 -15.95
CA GLU A 187 -24.67 -20.51 -14.83
C GLU A 187 -23.97 -21.86 -14.59
N GLY A 188 -23.44 -22.05 -13.38
CA GLY A 188 -23.01 -23.34 -12.85
C GLY A 188 -21.73 -23.96 -13.45
N GLY A 189 -20.67 -24.08 -12.64
CA GLY A 189 -19.64 -25.11 -12.85
C GLY A 189 -18.21 -24.70 -12.48
N CYS A 190 -17.60 -25.48 -11.60
CA CYS A 190 -16.26 -25.30 -11.02
C CYS A 190 -15.09 -25.30 -12.03
N CYS A 191 -14.04 -24.52 -11.72
CA CYS A 191 -12.71 -24.61 -12.34
C CYS A 191 -12.08 -26.01 -12.14
N GLY A 192 -11.98 -26.79 -13.21
CA GLY A 192 -11.20 -28.02 -13.28
C GLY A 192 -9.80 -27.78 -13.82
N LYS A 193 -8.78 -28.33 -13.14
CA LYS A 193 -7.36 -28.27 -13.47
C LYS A 193 -7.07 -28.80 -14.89
N ALA A 194 -6.19 -28.10 -15.60
CA ALA A 194 -5.61 -28.55 -16.86
C ALA A 194 -4.74 -29.81 -16.65
N GLY A 195 -5.28 -30.97 -17.03
CA GLY A 195 -4.55 -32.22 -17.19
C GLY A 195 -4.41 -32.55 -18.68
N LYS A 196 -3.16 -32.65 -19.16
CA LYS A 196 -2.80 -33.17 -20.49
C LYS A 196 -3.40 -34.57 -20.70
N THR A 197 -4.11 -34.81 -21.80
CA THR A 197 -4.16 -36.15 -22.41
C THR A 197 -4.38 -36.09 -23.93
N THR A 198 -3.62 -36.96 -24.58
CA THR A 198 -3.57 -37.35 -25.99
C THR A 198 -4.81 -38.09 -26.48
N LYS A 199 -5.05 -38.02 -27.81
CA LYS A 199 -5.73 -38.98 -28.73
C LYS A 199 -6.72 -40.00 -28.13
N GLY A 200 -7.93 -40.06 -28.72
CA GLY A 200 -8.65 -41.33 -28.92
C GLY A 200 -10.17 -41.28 -28.86
N SER A 201 -10.79 -41.35 -30.04
CA SER A 201 -11.97 -42.16 -30.42
C SER A 201 -13.23 -42.27 -29.52
N ASN A 202 -14.36 -41.96 -30.19
CA ASN A 202 -15.63 -42.70 -30.25
C ASN A 202 -16.63 -42.74 -29.08
N ASN A 203 -17.84 -42.28 -29.45
CA ASN A 203 -19.16 -42.92 -29.30
C ASN A 203 -20.10 -42.62 -28.11
N LYS A 204 -21.35 -42.27 -28.50
CA LYS A 204 -22.67 -42.48 -27.86
C LYS A 204 -22.90 -41.72 -26.54
N GLY A 205 -23.91 -40.86 -26.37
CA GLY A 205 -25.31 -40.93 -26.80
C GLY A 205 -26.18 -41.31 -25.59
N GLY A 206 -26.99 -40.40 -25.04
CA GLY A 206 -27.88 -40.75 -23.91
C GLY A 206 -28.58 -39.58 -23.18
N ARG A 207 -29.73 -39.15 -23.75
CA ARG A 207 -30.94 -38.54 -23.18
C ARG A 207 -31.05 -38.29 -21.66
N CYS A 208 -31.45 -37.07 -21.29
CA CYS A 208 -31.94 -36.68 -19.97
C CYS A 208 -33.42 -37.09 -19.77
N GLY A 209 -33.75 -37.56 -18.56
CA GLY A 209 -35.12 -37.77 -18.07
C GLY A 209 -35.29 -37.16 -16.69
N ALA A 210 -36.44 -36.54 -16.45
CA ALA A 210 -36.82 -35.79 -15.25
C ALA A 210 -37.45 -36.68 -14.16
N GLY A 211 -37.41 -36.21 -12.90
CA GLY A 211 -38.16 -36.71 -11.74
C GLY A 211 -37.40 -36.37 -10.44
N ASP A 212 -37.77 -35.43 -9.57
CA ASP A 212 -38.97 -35.20 -8.74
C ASP A 212 -38.72 -35.58 -7.25
N SER A 213 -39.09 -34.67 -6.35
CA SER A 213 -39.37 -34.80 -4.90
C SER A 213 -38.27 -35.15 -3.86
N GLY A 214 -38.26 -34.38 -2.76
CA GLY A 214 -38.14 -34.94 -1.40
C GLY A 214 -36.99 -34.51 -0.47
N GLY A 215 -37.32 -33.69 0.54
CA GLY A 215 -37.00 -33.97 1.96
C GLY A 215 -35.59 -33.72 2.54
N GLY A 216 -35.50 -32.74 3.45
CA GLY A 216 -35.06 -32.98 4.84
C GLY A 216 -33.57 -33.14 5.20
N ASN A 217 -33.11 -32.20 6.01
CA ASN A 217 -32.07 -32.29 7.07
C ASN A 217 -30.61 -32.61 6.71
N GLY A 218 -29.79 -31.57 6.92
CA GLY A 218 -28.55 -31.66 7.69
C GLY A 218 -27.31 -32.15 6.92
N LYS A 219 -26.36 -31.24 6.73
CA LYS A 219 -24.94 -31.43 7.08
C LYS A 219 -24.12 -30.17 6.74
N THR A 220 -23.58 -29.60 7.81
CA THR A 220 -22.28 -28.95 7.96
C THR A 220 -21.39 -28.95 6.71
N CYS A 221 -21.12 -27.76 6.16
CA CYS A 221 -20.07 -27.57 5.17
C CYS A 221 -18.85 -26.96 5.86
N CYS A 222 -17.87 -27.81 6.19
CA CYS A 222 -16.49 -27.40 6.40
C CYS A 222 -15.81 -27.22 5.03
N LYS A 223 -15.11 -26.09 4.88
CA LYS A 223 -13.91 -25.83 4.04
C LYS A 223 -13.78 -26.58 2.70
N VAL A 224 -13.76 -25.82 1.61
CA VAL A 224 -12.52 -25.49 0.87
C VAL A 224 -12.63 -24.04 0.38
#